data_AF-A0AAV2HAI4-F1
#
_entry.id   AF-A0AAV2HAI4-F1
#
_cell.length_a   1.000
_cell.length_b   1.000
_cell.length_c   1.000
_cell.angle_alpha   90.00
_cell.angle_beta   90.00
_cell.angle_gamma   90.00
#
_symmetry.space_group_name_H-M   'P 1'
#
loop_
_entity.id
_entity.type
_entity.pdbx_description
1 polymer ?
#
loop_
_entity_poly.entity_id
_entity_poly.type
_entity_poly.pdbx_seq_one_letter_code
_entity_poly.pdbx_strand_id
1 'polypeptide(L)'
;MASTVEVEQFYIEKEEVAFDSDDEFKYEEVPVDEEISTPELEEDLDAAVRTIREAKEDAIAMAPGQSIPKPAVFTKPEVVDDFVRNFLIHMGMWRTLDSLQTEWYELQERGILKYTDVGDVPDVYTRNQQLENDIEFLQQEVTKYKNAALKAKDLYVKLRKERDFHRMHHKRIVQEKNKLIDDIKRLKRHYTQYPQQLDALKVRYEAAMKEKMLANLERDRAHGQLIGLQCTLKGIENFQGTYTPSPCITDKKPEEKKASKGPTHKQLLLERQKRALGAEGDIANQAPGFKRFVNDSEFPVDNGVNPQINLARGALGPIAKAGGFRLSGSFNAHTHAVSGLSLHPRKQILATASDDQTWKIWAIPSGEIIMTGEGHTDWVSDCDFHPIGSSLATTSGDTTVKIWDFSKAACVHTFTDHSAAVWSCSWHNCGDFLATSSMDNSAKVFDLNSLRCRHTLRGHTDSVNTVQFFPYSNTLLTSSADKTVSLWDGRTGLCAQTFYGHMHSVNHATFNLRGSTIASCDAYGVVKLWDVRSVAPIASFDVGPQAANKLAFDPSNTVIAVASSDSTIKIYELATGLITAVAGHEDAVQCIYFDPSGEFMVSGGSDNFVRIWS
;
A
#
# COMPACT_ATOMS: atom_id res chain seq x y z
N MET A 1 35.66 45.12 40.85
CA MET A 1 35.13 44.20 41.89
C MET A 1 35.20 42.79 41.31
N ALA A 2 35.57 41.78 42.09
CA ALA A 2 35.65 40.41 41.58
C ALA A 2 34.31 39.70 41.80
N SER A 3 33.56 39.44 40.72
CA SER A 3 32.39 38.57 40.74
C SER A 3 32.85 37.13 40.57
N THR A 4 32.60 36.28 41.58
CA THR A 4 32.84 34.84 41.50
C THR A 4 31.89 34.22 40.48
N VAL A 5 32.43 33.74 39.36
CA VAL A 5 31.67 32.89 38.43
C VAL A 5 31.62 31.49 39.02
N GLU A 6 30.45 31.10 39.51
CA GLU A 6 30.22 29.73 39.95
C GLU A 6 30.15 28.81 38.72
N VAL A 7 31.12 27.91 38.60
CA VAL A 7 31.19 26.95 37.50
C VAL A 7 30.32 25.75 37.86
N GLU A 8 29.04 25.81 37.47
CA GLU A 8 28.16 24.65 37.54
C GLU A 8 28.72 23.51 36.68
N GLN A 9 29.19 22.46 37.35
CA GLN A 9 29.70 21.26 36.67
C GLN A 9 28.52 20.39 36.23
N PHE A 10 28.22 20.40 34.93
CA PHE A 10 27.22 19.51 34.34
C PHE A 10 27.73 18.06 34.34
N TYR A 11 27.23 17.25 35.29
CA TYR A 11 27.45 15.81 35.29
C TYR A 11 26.43 15.12 34.37
N ILE A 12 26.89 14.22 33.51
CA ILE A 12 26.02 13.34 32.73
C ILE A 12 25.61 12.18 33.64
N GLU A 13 24.43 12.30 34.24
CA GLU A 13 23.84 11.23 35.04
C GLU A 13 23.41 10.08 34.11
N LYS A 14 24.09 8.93 34.22
CA LYS A 14 23.66 7.69 33.57
C LYS A 14 22.49 7.10 34.36
N GLU A 15 21.26 7.44 33.98
CA GLU A 15 20.11 6.58 34.27
C GLU A 15 20.32 5.24 33.54
N GLU A 16 20.82 4.22 34.25
CA GLU A 16 20.81 2.84 33.77
C GLU A 16 19.37 2.35 33.78
N VAL A 17 18.66 2.59 32.67
CA VAL A 17 17.34 2.01 32.40
C VAL A 17 17.48 0.49 32.41
N ALA A 18 17.00 -0.13 33.48
CA ALA A 18 17.02 -1.57 33.63
C ALA A 18 16.25 -2.21 32.46
N PHE A 19 16.98 -2.98 31.65
CA PHE A 19 16.38 -3.91 30.70
C PHE A 19 15.83 -5.10 31.50
N ASP A 20 14.63 -4.93 32.08
CA ASP A 20 13.82 -6.05 32.58
C ASP A 20 13.72 -7.07 31.45
N SER A 21 14.20 -8.28 31.71
CA SER A 21 14.51 -9.25 30.66
C SER A 21 13.26 -9.71 29.91
N ASP A 22 13.29 -9.60 28.59
CA ASP A 22 12.51 -10.45 27.71
C ASP A 22 12.94 -11.92 27.89
N ASP A 23 12.31 -12.64 28.83
CA ASP A 23 12.03 -14.06 28.68
C ASP A 23 11.04 -14.62 29.73
N GLU A 24 10.45 -15.78 29.41
CA GLU A 24 9.65 -16.67 30.29
C GLU A 24 8.36 -16.13 30.97
N PHE A 25 7.46 -15.47 30.21
CA PHE A 25 6.06 -15.32 30.65
C PHE A 25 5.26 -16.63 30.54
N LYS A 26 5.12 -17.35 31.65
CA LYS A 26 4.16 -18.47 31.78
C LYS A 26 2.74 -17.94 31.95
N TYR A 27 1.76 -18.66 31.38
CA TYR A 27 0.34 -18.32 31.50
C TYR A 27 -0.24 -18.91 32.79
N GLU A 28 -0.55 -18.06 33.76
CA GLU A 28 -1.43 -18.44 34.88
C GLU A 28 -2.90 -18.26 34.46
N GLU A 29 -3.66 -19.35 34.53
CA GLU A 29 -5.10 -19.34 34.31
C GLU A 29 -5.81 -18.89 35.59
N VAL A 30 -6.11 -17.58 35.69
CA VAL A 30 -6.92 -17.05 36.79
C VAL A 30 -8.35 -17.59 36.68
N PRO A 31 -8.91 -18.24 37.74
CA PRO A 31 -10.30 -18.68 37.74
C PRO A 31 -11.26 -17.50 37.54
N VAL A 32 -12.25 -17.68 36.65
CA VAL A 32 -13.26 -16.67 36.38
C VAL A 32 -14.47 -16.92 37.27
N ASP A 33 -14.50 -16.25 38.41
CA ASP A 33 -15.69 -16.06 39.24
C ASP A 33 -15.84 -14.57 39.60
N GLU A 34 -17.09 -14.16 39.80
CA GLU A 34 -17.59 -12.82 40.18
C GLU A 34 -17.52 -11.69 39.12
N GLU A 35 -18.60 -10.90 39.09
CA GLU A 35 -18.85 -9.82 38.12
C GLU A 35 -18.35 -8.48 38.70
N ILE A 36 -17.34 -7.88 38.07
CA ILE A 36 -16.93 -6.51 38.37
C ILE A 36 -17.55 -5.57 37.33
N SER A 37 -18.45 -4.70 37.80
CA SER A 37 -19.14 -3.70 37.00
C SER A 37 -18.23 -2.53 36.63
N THR A 38 -18.56 -1.79 35.56
CA THR A 38 -17.69 -0.75 34.99
C THR A 38 -18.28 0.67 35.10
N PRO A 39 -18.09 1.38 36.22
CA PRO A 39 -18.26 2.84 36.27
C PRO A 39 -16.93 3.62 36.45
N GLU A 40 -15.95 3.06 37.17
CA GLU A 40 -14.78 3.80 37.69
C GLU A 40 -13.83 4.33 36.60
N LEU A 41 -13.88 3.78 35.39
CA LEU A 41 -12.98 4.14 34.29
C LEU A 41 -13.39 5.40 33.50
N GLU A 42 -14.59 5.94 33.70
CA GLU A 42 -15.03 7.16 33.00
C GLU A 42 -14.64 8.45 33.76
N GLU A 43 -14.62 8.43 35.11
CA GLU A 43 -14.27 9.61 35.91
C GLU A 43 -12.77 9.99 35.80
N ASP A 44 -11.87 9.00 35.75
CA ASP A 44 -10.42 9.19 35.55
C ASP A 44 -10.09 9.92 34.23
N LEU A 45 -10.90 9.69 33.20
CA LEU A 45 -10.66 10.20 31.84
C LEU A 45 -10.98 11.70 31.77
N ASP A 46 -12.06 12.12 32.43
CA ASP A 46 -12.49 13.52 32.52
C ASP A 46 -11.55 14.33 33.44
N ALA A 47 -11.02 13.71 34.51
CA ALA A 47 -9.99 14.29 35.35
C ALA A 47 -8.69 14.55 34.57
N ALA A 48 -8.22 13.59 33.78
CA ALA A 48 -7.03 13.74 32.93
C ALA A 48 -7.18 14.90 31.93
N VAL A 49 -8.35 15.04 31.29
CA VAL A 49 -8.62 16.12 30.32
C VAL A 49 -8.58 17.52 30.94
N ARG A 50 -8.95 17.67 32.22
CA ARG A 50 -8.87 18.97 32.94
C ARG A 50 -7.43 19.40 33.20
N THR A 51 -6.60 18.51 33.76
CA THR A 51 -5.18 18.81 34.03
C THR A 51 -4.40 19.21 32.76
N ILE A 52 -4.76 18.66 31.59
CA ILE A 52 -4.17 19.01 30.29
C ILE A 52 -4.58 20.41 29.82
N ARG A 53 -5.75 20.94 30.24
CA ARG A 53 -6.14 22.34 29.96
C ARG A 53 -5.42 23.30 30.90
N GLU A 54 -5.43 23.02 32.19
CA GLU A 54 -4.79 23.85 33.22
C GLU A 54 -3.29 24.04 32.91
N ALA A 55 -2.56 22.95 32.65
CA ALA A 55 -1.15 22.99 32.25
C ALA A 55 -0.89 23.72 30.91
N LYS A 56 -1.91 23.90 30.07
CA LYS A 56 -1.83 24.67 28.81
C LYS A 56 -2.12 26.15 29.00
N GLU A 57 -2.90 26.52 30.01
CA GLU A 57 -3.17 27.91 30.38
C GLU A 57 -2.00 28.50 31.18
N ASP A 58 -1.42 27.74 32.12
CA ASP A 58 -0.18 28.12 32.83
C ASP A 58 1.01 28.36 31.86
N ALA A 59 1.13 27.53 30.83
CA ALA A 59 2.16 27.67 29.79
C ALA A 59 2.03 28.96 28.94
N ILE A 60 0.87 29.63 28.97
CA ILE A 60 0.63 30.91 28.29
C ILE A 60 0.94 32.10 29.22
N ALA A 61 0.91 31.90 30.54
CA ALA A 61 1.18 32.96 31.52
C ALA A 61 2.67 33.33 31.65
N MET A 62 3.60 32.43 31.31
CA MET A 62 5.05 32.61 31.50
C MET A 62 5.79 33.20 30.28
N ALA A 63 5.37 34.38 29.81
CA ALA A 63 6.14 35.14 28.82
C ALA A 63 7.33 35.86 29.48
N PRO A 64 8.59 35.67 29.05
CA PRO A 64 9.73 36.39 29.61
C PRO A 64 9.69 37.88 29.25
N GLY A 65 10.03 38.73 30.22
CA GLY A 65 10.03 40.18 30.05
C GLY A 65 11.06 40.67 29.03
N GLN A 66 10.71 41.71 28.26
CA GLN A 66 11.56 42.29 27.22
C GLN A 66 12.87 42.85 27.81
N SER A 67 14.00 42.23 27.47
CA SER A 67 15.33 42.79 27.70
C SER A 67 15.54 44.00 26.79
N ILE A 68 15.94 45.14 27.38
CA ILE A 68 16.29 46.35 26.62
C ILE A 68 17.53 46.05 25.76
N PRO A 69 17.49 46.28 24.42
CA PRO A 69 18.63 45.97 23.56
C PRO A 69 19.84 46.82 23.92
N LYS A 70 20.99 46.17 24.17
CA LYS A 70 22.29 46.86 24.26
C LYS A 70 22.58 47.58 22.94
N PRO A 71 23.19 48.77 22.94
CA PRO A 71 23.55 49.46 21.70
C PRO A 71 24.62 48.68 20.93
N ALA A 72 24.31 48.26 19.70
CA ALA A 72 25.27 47.58 18.83
C ALA A 72 26.38 48.55 18.37
N VAL A 73 27.63 48.16 18.57
CA VAL A 73 28.80 48.98 18.21
C VAL A 73 29.13 48.79 16.73
N PHE A 74 28.64 49.68 15.88
CA PHE A 74 29.02 49.76 14.47
C PHE A 74 30.27 50.63 14.28
N THR A 75 31.42 50.19 14.80
CA THR A 75 32.71 50.64 14.26
C THR A 75 32.89 50.03 12.87
N LYS A 76 33.42 50.82 11.92
CA LYS A 76 33.91 50.25 10.66
C LYS A 76 35.19 49.46 10.99
N PRO A 77 35.38 48.23 10.49
CA PRO A 77 36.65 47.56 10.64
C PRO A 77 37.75 48.37 9.94
N GLU A 78 38.86 48.58 10.62
CA GLU A 78 40.08 49.10 9.98
C GLU A 78 40.83 47.92 9.35
N VAL A 79 41.07 48.03 8.05
CA VAL A 79 41.94 47.10 7.31
C VAL A 79 43.35 47.24 7.88
N VAL A 80 44.06 46.12 8.09
CA VAL A 80 45.40 46.09 8.71
C VAL A 80 46.38 47.10 8.09
N ASP A 81 46.31 47.32 6.78
CA ASP A 81 47.09 48.29 6.02
C ASP A 81 46.86 49.74 6.52
N ASP A 82 45.61 50.17 6.67
CA ASP A 82 45.27 51.51 7.20
C ASP A 82 45.60 51.66 8.69
N PHE A 83 45.40 50.60 9.49
CA PHE A 83 45.84 50.59 10.89
C PHE A 83 47.36 50.81 11.02
N VAL A 84 48.16 50.10 10.22
CA VAL A 84 49.63 50.24 10.22
C VAL A 84 50.06 51.63 9.73
N ARG A 85 49.43 52.18 8.68
CA ARG A 85 49.67 53.56 8.23
C ARG A 85 49.39 54.57 9.35
N ASN A 86 48.21 54.49 9.97
CA ASN A 86 47.79 55.37 11.05
C ASN A 86 48.74 55.28 12.25
N PHE A 87 49.18 54.07 12.62
CA PHE A 87 50.17 53.85 13.67
C PHE A 87 51.53 54.50 13.36
N LEU A 88 52.08 54.28 12.15
CA LEU A 88 53.37 54.86 11.74
C LEU A 88 53.31 56.40 11.68
N ILE A 89 52.18 56.96 11.23
CA ILE A 89 51.91 58.41 11.22
C ILE A 89 51.85 58.96 12.65
N HIS A 90 51.09 58.32 13.55
CA HIS A 90 50.98 58.75 14.95
C HIS A 90 52.30 58.67 15.71
N MET A 91 53.16 57.69 15.40
CA MET A 91 54.51 57.58 15.95
C MET A 91 55.55 58.49 15.25
N GLY A 92 55.15 59.24 14.21
CA GLY A 92 56.02 60.15 13.46
C GLY A 92 57.12 59.44 12.65
N MET A 93 56.96 58.16 12.33
CA MET A 93 57.99 57.31 11.72
C MET A 93 57.90 57.33 10.18
N TRP A 94 57.99 58.53 9.61
CA TRP A 94 57.78 58.79 8.18
C TRP A 94 58.67 57.95 7.25
N ARG A 95 59.95 57.77 7.57
CA ARG A 95 60.87 56.98 6.71
C ARG A 95 60.49 55.50 6.61
N THR A 96 59.87 54.94 7.65
CA THR A 96 59.36 53.55 7.62
C THR A 96 57.97 53.46 7.01
N LEU A 97 57.20 54.55 7.00
CA LEU A 97 55.97 54.65 6.21
C LEU A 97 56.31 54.65 4.71
N ASP A 98 57.29 55.45 4.29
CA ASP A 98 57.75 55.52 2.89
C ASP A 98 58.26 54.16 2.39
N SER A 99 59.06 53.45 3.20
CA SER A 99 59.55 52.11 2.84
C SER A 99 58.43 51.06 2.82
N LEU A 100 57.51 51.10 3.79
CA LEU A 100 56.38 50.17 3.83
C LEU A 100 55.43 50.38 2.65
N GLN A 101 55.12 51.63 2.29
CA GLN A 101 54.28 51.94 1.12
C GLN A 101 54.93 51.47 -0.19
N THR A 102 56.23 51.70 -0.37
CA THR A 102 56.94 51.26 -1.58
C THR A 102 57.02 49.73 -1.69
N GLU A 103 57.37 49.02 -0.61
CA GLU A 103 57.34 47.55 -0.60
C GLU A 103 55.92 46.98 -0.80
N TRP A 104 54.89 47.62 -0.23
CA TRP A 104 53.50 47.19 -0.37
C TRP A 104 52.99 47.30 -1.80
N TYR A 105 53.22 48.44 -2.48
CA TYR A 105 52.85 48.59 -3.88
C TYR A 105 53.66 47.66 -4.80
N GLU A 106 54.96 47.43 -4.54
CA GLU A 106 55.73 46.43 -5.29
C GLU A 106 55.17 45.00 -5.12
N LEU A 107 54.74 44.61 -3.92
CA LEU A 107 54.13 43.30 -3.68
C LEU A 107 52.73 43.16 -4.30
N GLN A 108 51.99 44.27 -4.40
CA GLN A 108 50.71 44.35 -5.12
C GLN A 108 50.91 44.22 -6.64
N GLU A 109 51.87 44.94 -7.24
CA GLU A 109 52.19 44.82 -8.67
C GLU A 109 52.70 43.42 -9.06
N ARG A 110 53.44 42.77 -8.16
CA ARG A 110 53.88 41.37 -8.32
C ARG A 110 52.75 40.34 -8.14
N GLY A 111 51.54 40.78 -7.78
CA GLY A 111 50.35 39.93 -7.62
C GLY A 111 50.42 38.95 -6.44
N ILE A 112 51.32 39.18 -5.48
CA ILE A 112 51.54 38.32 -4.31
C ILE A 112 50.51 38.62 -3.21
N LEU A 113 50.14 39.90 -3.07
CA LEU A 113 49.08 40.36 -2.17
C LEU A 113 47.79 40.63 -2.95
N LYS A 114 46.69 40.01 -2.53
CA LYS A 114 45.33 40.36 -2.97
C LYS A 114 44.59 41.06 -1.85
N TYR A 115 43.67 41.96 -2.24
CA TYR A 115 42.82 42.70 -1.30
C TYR A 115 41.89 41.78 -0.46
N THR A 116 41.72 40.52 -0.87
CA THR A 116 40.97 39.48 -0.15
C THR A 116 41.75 38.84 1.00
N ASP A 117 43.07 38.99 1.02
CA ASP A 117 43.97 38.19 1.85
C ASP A 117 44.47 39.00 3.08
N VAL A 118 44.10 40.29 3.13
CA VAL A 118 44.35 41.20 4.25
C VAL A 118 43.13 41.20 5.16
N GLY A 119 43.27 40.60 6.35
CA GLY A 119 42.19 40.58 7.35
C GLY A 119 41.94 41.94 8.01
N ASP A 120 40.79 42.06 8.68
CA ASP A 120 40.48 43.18 9.57
C ASP A 120 41.24 43.05 10.90
N VAL A 121 41.55 44.18 11.55
CA VAL A 121 42.09 44.17 12.94
C VAL A 121 40.94 43.86 13.92
N PRO A 122 40.98 42.75 14.69
CA PRO A 122 39.87 42.38 15.57
C PRO A 122 39.86 43.23 16.85
N ASP A 123 38.94 44.19 16.91
CA ASP A 123 38.66 44.99 18.09
C ASP A 123 38.23 44.09 19.28
N VAL A 124 38.72 44.36 20.48
CA VAL A 124 38.37 43.56 21.69
C VAL A 124 36.86 43.60 21.95
N TYR A 125 36.22 44.74 21.65
CA TYR A 125 34.78 44.92 21.79
C TYR A 125 33.97 44.09 20.77
N THR A 126 34.39 44.04 19.51
CA THR A 126 33.69 43.23 18.49
C THR A 126 33.89 41.74 18.73
N ARG A 127 35.07 41.31 19.22
CA ARG A 127 35.30 39.92 19.61
C ARG A 127 34.48 39.51 20.83
N ASN A 128 34.32 40.39 21.83
CA ASN A 128 33.42 40.13 22.95
C ASN A 128 31.95 40.06 22.51
N GLN A 129 31.51 40.91 21.59
CA GLN A 129 30.15 40.87 21.05
C GLN A 129 29.88 39.59 20.24
N GLN A 130 30.85 39.09 19.48
CA GLN A 130 30.76 37.77 18.84
C GLN A 130 30.56 36.66 19.88
N LEU A 131 31.34 36.68 20.97
CA LEU A 131 31.21 35.67 22.03
C LEU A 131 29.90 35.77 22.82
N GLU A 132 29.34 36.98 23.03
CA GLU A 132 27.98 37.11 23.58
C GLU A 132 26.93 36.48 22.64
N ASN A 133 27.01 36.75 21.32
CA ASN A 133 26.10 36.15 20.32
C ASN A 133 26.24 34.61 20.26
N ASP A 134 27.47 34.10 20.28
CA ASP A 134 27.75 32.65 20.27
C ASP A 134 27.14 31.96 21.51
N ILE A 135 27.22 32.59 22.69
CA ILE A 135 26.63 32.10 23.94
C ILE A 135 25.10 32.13 23.87
N GLU A 136 24.48 33.21 23.38
CA GLU A 136 23.02 33.28 23.21
C GLU A 136 22.52 32.22 22.21
N PHE A 137 23.26 31.98 21.11
CA PHE A 137 22.95 30.94 20.15
C PHE A 137 23.01 29.54 20.78
N LEU A 138 24.08 29.21 21.50
CA LEU A 138 24.24 27.92 22.18
C LEU A 138 23.16 27.70 23.26
N GLN A 139 22.75 28.74 23.99
CA GLN A 139 21.62 28.64 24.93
C GLN A 139 20.29 28.35 24.22
N GLN A 140 20.05 28.94 23.04
CA GLN A 140 18.90 28.61 22.20
C GLN A 140 18.97 27.18 21.64
N GLU A 141 20.15 26.63 21.35
CA GLU A 141 20.29 25.23 20.95
C GLU A 141 20.04 24.27 22.11
N VAL A 142 20.65 24.49 23.28
CA VAL A 142 20.45 23.65 24.47
C VAL A 142 18.97 23.60 24.87
N THR A 143 18.25 24.72 24.80
CA THR A 143 16.80 24.75 25.06
C THR A 143 15.97 24.03 23.98
N LYS A 144 16.33 24.13 22.69
CA LYS A 144 15.72 23.31 21.62
C LYS A 144 15.92 21.80 21.88
N TYR A 145 17.14 21.37 22.22
CA TYR A 145 17.45 19.97 22.52
C TYR A 145 16.72 19.46 23.77
N LYS A 146 16.66 20.25 24.85
CA LYS A 146 15.89 19.92 26.06
C LYS A 146 14.40 19.73 25.75
N ASN A 147 13.82 20.61 24.93
CA ASN A 147 12.43 20.51 24.49
C ASN A 147 12.17 19.32 23.56
N ALA A 148 13.14 18.92 22.74
CA ALA A 148 13.06 17.70 21.93
C ALA A 148 13.12 16.43 22.80
N ALA A 149 14.01 16.38 23.80
CA ALA A 149 14.14 15.26 24.72
C ALA A 149 12.88 15.03 25.58
N LEU A 150 12.25 16.11 26.07
CA LEU A 150 10.96 16.00 26.79
C LEU A 150 9.85 15.44 25.90
N LYS A 151 9.71 15.93 24.65
CA LYS A 151 8.75 15.38 23.69
C LYS A 151 9.00 13.90 23.38
N ALA A 152 10.26 13.47 23.28
CA ALA A 152 10.61 12.07 23.10
C ALA A 152 10.22 11.20 24.31
N LYS A 153 10.41 11.71 25.54
CA LYS A 153 9.98 11.04 26.78
C LYS A 153 8.45 10.88 26.83
N ASP A 154 7.69 11.91 26.46
CA ASP A 154 6.22 11.84 26.40
C ASP A 154 5.71 10.85 25.34
N LEU A 155 6.35 10.79 24.17
CA LEU A 155 6.04 9.83 23.12
C LEU A 155 6.36 8.39 23.56
N TYR A 156 7.48 8.17 24.24
CA TYR A 156 7.82 6.85 24.81
C TYR A 156 6.78 6.37 25.83
N VAL A 157 6.29 7.26 26.69
CA VAL A 157 5.20 6.93 27.65
C VAL A 157 3.89 6.58 26.94
N LYS A 158 3.56 7.25 25.82
CA LYS A 158 2.38 6.89 25.00
C LYS A 158 2.53 5.52 24.35
N LEU A 159 3.64 5.27 23.65
CA LEU A 159 3.94 3.98 23.01
C LEU A 159 3.94 2.82 24.02
N ARG A 160 4.42 3.04 25.26
CA ARG A 160 4.33 2.06 26.35
C ARG A 160 2.88 1.74 26.72
N LYS A 161 2.01 2.76 26.85
CA LYS A 161 0.57 2.56 27.12
C LYS A 161 -0.13 1.82 25.98
N GLU A 162 0.18 2.15 24.72
CA GLU A 162 -0.36 1.48 23.53
C GLU A 162 0.07 0.01 23.47
N ARG A 163 1.36 -0.29 23.68
CA ARG A 163 1.88 -1.66 23.81
C ARG A 163 1.14 -2.45 24.89
N ASP A 164 0.97 -1.86 26.06
CA ASP A 164 0.34 -2.54 27.21
C ASP A 164 -1.18 -2.73 26.98
N PHE A 165 -1.85 -1.79 26.30
CA PHE A 165 -3.23 -1.95 25.80
C PHE A 165 -3.34 -3.11 24.80
N HIS A 166 -2.48 -3.17 23.77
CA HIS A 166 -2.48 -4.28 22.81
C HIS A 166 -2.21 -5.63 23.48
N ARG A 167 -1.31 -5.69 24.48
CA ARG A 167 -1.04 -6.90 25.26
C ARG A 167 -2.26 -7.37 26.05
N MET A 168 -3.02 -6.46 26.65
CA MET A 168 -4.26 -6.78 27.36
C MET A 168 -5.41 -7.14 26.41
N HIS A 169 -5.56 -6.43 25.29
CA HIS A 169 -6.55 -6.74 24.25
C HIS A 169 -6.32 -8.12 23.64
N HIS A 170 -5.06 -8.50 23.39
CA HIS A 170 -4.71 -9.85 22.92
C HIS A 170 -5.07 -10.93 23.94
N LYS A 171 -4.76 -10.73 25.24
CA LYS A 171 -5.19 -11.66 26.32
C LYS A 171 -6.71 -11.86 26.30
N ARG A 172 -7.49 -10.78 26.19
CA ARG A 172 -8.95 -10.83 26.12
C ARG A 172 -9.45 -11.61 24.89
N ILE A 173 -8.90 -11.35 23.70
CA ILE A 173 -9.26 -12.10 22.47
C ILE A 173 -8.97 -13.60 22.64
N VAL A 174 -7.86 -13.98 23.29
CA VAL A 174 -7.53 -15.39 23.56
C VAL A 174 -8.55 -16.04 24.53
N GLN A 175 -8.98 -15.31 25.57
CA GLN A 175 -10.03 -15.79 26.49
C GLN A 175 -11.38 -15.96 25.77
N GLU A 176 -11.83 -14.98 24.99
CA GLU A 176 -13.08 -15.04 24.21
C GLU A 176 -13.04 -16.17 23.17
N LYS A 177 -11.91 -16.34 22.48
CA LYS A 177 -11.65 -17.47 21.56
C LYS A 177 -11.75 -18.82 22.26
N ASN A 178 -11.15 -18.98 23.44
CA ASN A 178 -11.18 -20.24 24.18
C ASN A 178 -12.61 -20.58 24.65
N LYS A 179 -13.38 -19.59 25.11
CA LYS A 179 -14.81 -19.72 25.45
C LYS A 179 -15.63 -20.20 24.25
N LEU A 180 -15.47 -19.56 23.08
CA LEU A 180 -16.14 -19.95 21.83
C LEU A 180 -15.74 -21.37 21.37
N ILE A 181 -14.47 -21.76 21.54
CA ILE A 181 -14.01 -23.12 21.24
C ILE A 181 -14.74 -24.17 22.10
N ASP A 182 -14.96 -23.89 23.39
CA ASP A 182 -15.66 -24.81 24.29
C ASP A 182 -17.18 -24.84 24.06
N ASP A 183 -17.81 -23.72 23.71
CA ASP A 183 -19.20 -23.70 23.27
C ASP A 183 -19.40 -24.44 21.94
N ILE A 184 -18.44 -24.36 21.00
CA ILE A 184 -18.43 -25.20 19.80
C ILE A 184 -18.26 -26.69 20.15
N LYS A 185 -17.44 -27.05 21.16
CA LYS A 185 -17.36 -28.45 21.65
C LYS A 185 -18.69 -28.90 22.26
N ARG A 186 -19.37 -28.06 23.05
CA ARG A 186 -20.70 -28.34 23.63
C ARG A 186 -21.77 -28.54 22.55
N LEU A 187 -21.82 -27.64 21.55
CA LEU A 187 -22.73 -27.74 20.40
C LEU A 187 -22.48 -29.00 19.58
N LYS A 188 -21.22 -29.38 19.33
CA LYS A 188 -20.88 -30.65 18.65
C LYS A 188 -21.38 -31.88 19.40
N ARG A 189 -21.28 -31.91 20.75
CA ARG A 189 -21.84 -33.00 21.57
C ARG A 189 -23.37 -33.10 21.42
N HIS A 190 -24.08 -31.97 21.51
CA HIS A 190 -25.53 -31.93 21.23
C HIS A 190 -25.87 -32.41 19.81
N TYR A 191 -25.13 -31.94 18.80
CA TYR A 191 -25.33 -32.35 17.42
C TYR A 191 -25.20 -33.87 17.24
N THR A 192 -24.23 -34.53 17.88
CA THR A 192 -24.07 -35.99 17.81
C THR A 192 -25.21 -36.79 18.46
N GLN A 193 -26.02 -36.19 19.32
CA GLN A 193 -27.16 -36.86 19.98
C GLN A 193 -28.43 -36.85 19.12
N TYR A 194 -28.67 -35.78 18.33
CA TYR A 194 -29.91 -35.63 17.56
C TYR A 194 -30.16 -36.74 16.52
N PRO A 195 -29.17 -37.27 15.76
CA PRO A 195 -29.39 -38.39 14.84
C PRO A 195 -29.95 -39.64 15.55
N GLN A 196 -29.39 -40.00 16.70
CA GLN A 196 -29.84 -41.16 17.49
C GLN A 196 -31.27 -40.96 18.01
N GLN A 197 -31.60 -39.74 18.47
CA GLN A 197 -32.96 -39.39 18.90
C GLN A 197 -33.96 -39.43 17.72
N LEU A 198 -33.57 -38.91 16.56
CA LEU A 198 -34.40 -38.92 15.35
C LEU A 198 -34.67 -40.34 14.86
N ASP A 199 -33.68 -41.22 14.85
CA ASP A 199 -33.86 -42.62 14.43
C ASP A 199 -34.69 -43.43 15.44
N ALA A 200 -34.48 -43.23 16.74
CA ALA A 200 -35.37 -43.79 17.77
C ALA A 200 -36.83 -43.30 17.63
N LEU A 201 -37.03 -42.04 17.23
CA LEU A 201 -38.35 -41.45 17.01
C LEU A 201 -39.02 -41.99 15.73
N LYS A 202 -38.25 -42.19 14.64
CA LYS A 202 -38.72 -42.89 13.42
C LYS A 202 -39.19 -44.31 13.74
N VAL A 203 -38.41 -45.09 14.49
CA VAL A 203 -38.78 -46.47 14.88
C VAL A 203 -40.06 -46.51 15.72
N ARG A 204 -40.22 -45.57 16.66
CA ARG A 204 -41.47 -45.42 17.44
C ARG A 204 -42.66 -45.03 16.56
N TYR A 205 -42.47 -44.12 15.60
CA TYR A 205 -43.50 -43.72 14.64
C TYR A 205 -43.92 -44.89 13.74
N GLU A 206 -42.98 -45.67 13.22
CA GLU A 206 -43.26 -46.88 12.46
C GLU A 206 -44.03 -47.92 13.27
N ALA A 207 -43.66 -48.14 14.54
CA ALA A 207 -44.37 -49.07 15.42
C ALA A 207 -45.83 -48.62 15.63
N ALA A 208 -46.05 -47.36 16.01
CA ALA A 208 -47.39 -46.80 16.19
C ALA A 208 -48.24 -46.83 14.90
N MET A 209 -47.62 -46.66 13.73
CA MET A 209 -48.31 -46.78 12.44
C MET A 209 -48.67 -48.24 12.09
N LYS A 210 -47.84 -49.22 12.47
CA LYS A 210 -48.13 -50.66 12.34
C LYS A 210 -49.27 -51.08 13.29
N GLU A 211 -49.22 -50.66 14.55
CA GLU A 211 -50.30 -50.87 15.53
C GLU A 211 -51.62 -50.25 15.07
N LYS A 212 -51.59 -49.01 14.56
CA LYS A 212 -52.77 -48.35 13.98
C LYS A 212 -53.35 -49.09 12.77
N MET A 213 -52.50 -49.70 11.93
CA MET A 213 -52.97 -50.57 10.84
C MET A 213 -53.64 -51.85 11.36
N LEU A 214 -53.05 -52.52 12.35
CA LEU A 214 -53.64 -53.72 12.95
C LEU A 214 -54.99 -53.42 13.62
N ALA A 215 -55.07 -52.37 14.45
CA ALA A 215 -56.31 -51.93 15.09
C ALA A 215 -57.38 -51.46 14.09
N ASN A 216 -57.00 -51.03 12.88
CA ASN A 216 -57.96 -50.80 11.80
C ASN A 216 -58.47 -52.12 11.21
N LEU A 217 -57.59 -53.06 10.86
CA LEU A 217 -57.97 -54.37 10.33
C LEU A 217 -58.84 -55.19 11.30
N GLU A 218 -58.58 -55.10 12.61
CA GLU A 218 -59.43 -55.70 13.64
C GLU A 218 -60.80 -55.05 13.72
N ARG A 219 -60.88 -53.71 13.61
CA ARG A 219 -62.16 -52.98 13.55
C ARG A 219 -62.95 -53.34 12.30
N ASP A 220 -62.29 -53.43 11.14
CA ASP A 220 -62.92 -53.79 9.87
C ASP A 220 -63.42 -55.25 9.90
N ARG A 221 -62.66 -56.15 10.54
CA ARG A 221 -63.08 -57.55 10.77
C ARG A 221 -64.28 -57.64 11.72
N ALA A 222 -64.27 -56.89 12.83
CA ALA A 222 -65.39 -56.82 13.77
C ALA A 222 -66.63 -56.18 13.12
N HIS A 223 -66.45 -55.18 12.26
CA HIS A 223 -67.51 -54.56 11.48
C HIS A 223 -68.10 -55.55 10.45
N GLY A 224 -67.26 -56.33 9.76
CA GLY A 224 -67.71 -57.42 8.89
C GLY A 224 -68.47 -58.52 9.64
N GLN A 225 -68.06 -58.87 10.86
CA GLN A 225 -68.80 -59.78 11.73
C GLN A 225 -70.14 -59.19 12.18
N LEU A 226 -70.18 -57.90 12.54
CA LEU A 226 -71.42 -57.19 12.86
C LEU A 226 -72.39 -57.16 11.68
N ILE A 227 -71.91 -56.85 10.47
CA ILE A 227 -72.71 -56.89 9.24
C ILE A 227 -73.24 -58.31 8.98
N GLY A 228 -72.39 -59.33 9.10
CA GLY A 228 -72.80 -60.73 8.97
C GLY A 228 -73.88 -61.14 9.97
N LEU A 229 -73.71 -60.78 11.26
CA LEU A 229 -74.69 -61.03 12.31
C LEU A 229 -75.99 -60.24 12.08
N GLN A 230 -75.91 -59.00 11.61
CA GLN A 230 -77.06 -58.16 11.28
C GLN A 230 -77.82 -58.69 10.04
N CYS A 231 -77.11 -59.31 9.08
CA CYS A 231 -77.73 -60.06 7.98
C CYS A 231 -78.41 -61.35 8.49
N THR A 232 -77.83 -62.08 9.44
CA THR A 232 -78.52 -63.25 10.03
C THR A 232 -79.70 -62.85 10.91
N LEU A 233 -79.62 -61.74 11.65
CA LEU A 233 -80.76 -61.19 12.41
C LEU A 233 -81.89 -60.80 11.46
N LYS A 234 -81.61 -60.04 10.40
CA LYS A 234 -82.60 -59.73 9.34
C LYS A 234 -83.15 -61.00 8.67
N GLY A 235 -82.33 -62.05 8.52
CA GLY A 235 -82.79 -63.36 8.03
C GLY A 235 -83.76 -64.07 8.99
N ILE A 236 -83.59 -63.91 10.30
CA ILE A 236 -84.45 -64.47 11.35
C ILE A 236 -85.71 -63.61 11.55
N GLU A 237 -85.58 -62.28 11.50
CA GLU A 237 -86.69 -61.32 11.51
C GLU A 237 -87.60 -61.54 10.28
N ASN A 238 -87.02 -61.81 9.11
CA ASN A 238 -87.77 -62.15 7.88
C ASN A 238 -88.51 -63.51 7.94
N PHE A 239 -88.27 -64.36 8.96
CA PHE A 239 -89.14 -65.50 9.24
C PHE A 239 -90.46 -65.11 9.95
N GLN A 240 -90.64 -63.83 10.31
CA GLN A 240 -91.90 -63.26 10.81
C GLN A 240 -92.24 -61.90 10.16
N GLY A 241 -92.24 -61.79 8.83
CA GLY A 241 -92.73 -60.55 8.20
C GLY A 241 -92.54 -60.41 6.70
N THR A 242 -93.59 -60.74 5.96
CA THR A 242 -93.96 -60.29 4.61
C THR A 242 -93.31 -59.02 4.00
N TYR A 243 -93.02 -59.13 2.70
CA TYR A 243 -92.94 -58.08 1.65
C TYR A 243 -91.72 -57.12 1.53
N THR A 244 -91.20 -57.10 0.30
CA THR A 244 -90.32 -56.09 -0.33
C THR A 244 -91.06 -54.77 -0.61
N PRO A 245 -90.40 -53.59 -0.68
CA PRO A 245 -89.73 -53.20 -1.94
C PRO A 245 -88.49 -52.27 -1.83
N SER A 246 -87.79 -52.11 -2.96
CA SER A 246 -86.79 -51.05 -3.24
C SER A 246 -87.44 -49.66 -3.40
N PRO A 247 -86.68 -48.54 -3.39
CA PRO A 247 -86.17 -48.01 -4.67
C PRO A 247 -84.79 -47.28 -4.59
N CYS A 248 -84.44 -46.54 -5.66
CA CYS A 248 -83.11 -46.06 -6.05
C CYS A 248 -82.77 -44.61 -5.61
N ILE A 249 -81.78 -43.98 -6.32
CA ILE A 249 -81.35 -42.55 -6.32
C ILE A 249 -80.18 -42.23 -5.36
N THR A 250 -79.03 -41.66 -5.74
CA THR A 250 -78.31 -41.40 -7.04
C THR A 250 -76.77 -41.50 -6.73
N ASP A 251 -75.73 -40.88 -7.34
CA ASP A 251 -75.52 -39.83 -8.37
C ASP A 251 -74.08 -39.86 -8.98
N LYS A 252 -73.85 -39.06 -10.03
CA LYS A 252 -72.60 -38.45 -10.53
C LYS A 252 -71.24 -39.21 -10.46
N LYS A 253 -70.73 -39.52 -11.66
CA LYS A 253 -69.33 -39.20 -12.02
C LYS A 253 -69.13 -37.67 -12.07
N PRO A 254 -67.88 -37.18 -12.00
CA PRO A 254 -67.27 -36.69 -13.23
C PRO A 254 -65.91 -37.35 -13.52
N GLU A 255 -65.29 -36.95 -14.63
CA GLU A 255 -64.04 -37.52 -15.15
C GLU A 255 -62.83 -36.62 -14.89
N GLU A 256 -61.65 -37.19 -15.19
CA GLU A 256 -60.57 -36.60 -15.99
C GLU A 256 -59.18 -36.43 -15.32
N LYS A 257 -58.17 -36.37 -16.20
CA LYS A 257 -56.77 -35.94 -16.05
C LYS A 257 -55.77 -36.95 -15.47
N LYS A 258 -55.01 -37.53 -16.40
CA LYS A 258 -53.69 -38.13 -16.16
C LYS A 258 -52.75 -37.07 -15.57
N ALA A 259 -52.11 -37.37 -14.45
CA ALA A 259 -50.93 -36.64 -13.97
C ALA A 259 -49.67 -37.50 -14.20
N SER A 260 -48.56 -36.87 -14.57
CA SER A 260 -47.30 -37.56 -14.87
C SER A 260 -46.61 -38.09 -13.61
N LYS A 261 -45.94 -39.25 -13.74
CA LYS A 261 -45.01 -39.72 -12.69
C LYS A 261 -43.78 -38.82 -12.70
N GLY A 262 -43.62 -37.99 -11.67
CA GLY A 262 -42.35 -37.29 -11.42
C GLY A 262 -41.20 -38.28 -11.17
N PRO A 263 -39.93 -37.89 -11.44
CA PRO A 263 -38.78 -38.76 -11.22
C PRO A 263 -38.66 -39.13 -9.75
N THR A 264 -38.29 -40.38 -9.47
CA THR A 264 -38.25 -40.86 -8.08
C THR A 264 -37.06 -40.27 -7.33
N HIS A 265 -37.28 -39.89 -6.06
CA HIS A 265 -36.30 -39.25 -5.17
C HIS A 265 -34.98 -40.04 -5.00
N LYS A 266 -34.97 -41.32 -5.38
CA LYS A 266 -33.80 -42.21 -5.41
C LYS A 266 -32.81 -41.89 -6.53
N GLN A 267 -33.25 -41.29 -7.64
CA GLN A 267 -32.40 -40.93 -8.78
C GLN A 267 -31.62 -39.62 -8.50
N LEU A 268 -32.30 -38.59 -7.97
CA LEU A 268 -31.67 -37.32 -7.56
C LEU A 268 -30.61 -37.51 -6.46
N LEU A 269 -30.77 -38.50 -5.57
CA LEU A 269 -29.75 -38.86 -4.58
C LEU A 269 -28.50 -39.48 -5.22
N LEU A 270 -28.66 -40.34 -6.22
CA LEU A 270 -27.57 -40.95 -6.98
C LEU A 270 -26.76 -39.92 -7.79
N GLU A 271 -27.43 -38.93 -8.38
CA GLU A 271 -26.75 -37.82 -9.07
C GLU A 271 -26.03 -36.87 -8.11
N ARG A 272 -26.60 -36.59 -6.93
CA ARG A 272 -25.90 -35.84 -5.87
C ARG A 272 -24.67 -36.59 -5.35
N GLN A 273 -24.75 -37.90 -5.12
CA GLN A 273 -23.59 -38.69 -4.71
C GLN A 273 -22.49 -38.71 -5.79
N LYS A 274 -22.85 -38.80 -7.08
CA LYS A 274 -21.88 -38.71 -8.18
C LYS A 274 -21.22 -37.32 -8.32
N ARG A 275 -21.88 -36.24 -7.90
CA ARG A 275 -21.26 -34.91 -7.82
C ARG A 275 -20.38 -34.71 -6.59
N ALA A 276 -20.69 -35.35 -5.46
CA ALA A 276 -19.85 -35.31 -4.26
C ALA A 276 -18.54 -36.08 -4.46
N LEU A 277 -18.61 -37.30 -5.02
CA LEU A 277 -17.46 -38.17 -5.26
C LEU A 277 -16.52 -37.71 -6.41
N GLY A 278 -16.73 -36.51 -6.96
CA GLY A 278 -15.83 -35.87 -7.92
C GLY A 278 -14.95 -34.76 -7.34
N ALA A 279 -15.02 -34.51 -6.02
CA ALA A 279 -14.40 -33.35 -5.38
C ALA A 279 -13.54 -33.69 -4.13
N GLU A 280 -13.29 -34.97 -3.84
CA GLU A 280 -12.44 -35.41 -2.74
C GLU A 280 -11.21 -36.16 -3.26
N GLY A 281 -10.23 -35.38 -3.74
CA GLY A 281 -8.87 -35.84 -4.07
C GLY A 281 -7.83 -35.11 -3.23
N ASP A 282 -7.06 -35.88 -2.45
CA ASP A 282 -5.75 -35.51 -1.87
C ASP A 282 -5.64 -34.21 -1.05
N ILE A 283 -6.35 -34.13 0.08
CA ILE A 283 -5.96 -33.26 1.21
C ILE A 283 -5.74 -34.09 2.48
N ALA A 284 -4.53 -34.62 2.64
CA ALA A 284 -4.04 -35.17 3.91
C ALA A 284 -2.54 -34.94 4.08
N ASN A 285 -2.15 -34.36 5.22
CA ASN A 285 -0.81 -34.37 5.83
C ASN A 285 0.41 -33.95 4.98
N GLN A 286 0.81 -32.67 5.08
CA GLN A 286 2.22 -32.30 5.29
C GLN A 286 2.37 -30.86 5.83
N ALA A 287 3.48 -30.62 6.55
CA ALA A 287 3.84 -29.33 7.15
C ALA A 287 4.41 -28.34 6.10
N PRO A 288 4.62 -27.05 6.43
CA PRO A 288 4.91 -26.01 5.44
C PRO A 288 6.35 -26.08 4.90
N GLY A 289 6.55 -26.89 3.86
CA GLY A 289 7.65 -26.77 2.90
C GLY A 289 7.13 -26.26 1.56
N PHE A 290 7.88 -25.36 0.90
CA PHE A 290 7.54 -24.87 -0.44
C PHE A 290 7.47 -26.04 -1.43
N LYS A 291 6.27 -26.31 -1.97
CA LYS A 291 6.07 -27.29 -3.05
C LYS A 291 6.54 -26.70 -4.38
N ARG A 292 7.81 -26.94 -4.75
CA ARG A 292 8.29 -26.80 -6.13
C ARG A 292 7.40 -27.67 -7.04
N PHE A 293 6.73 -27.08 -8.01
CA PHE A 293 6.15 -27.82 -9.13
C PHE A 293 7.19 -27.97 -10.25
N VAL A 294 7.01 -28.99 -11.09
CA VAL A 294 8.00 -29.40 -12.10
C VAL A 294 8.19 -28.37 -13.24
N ASN A 295 7.24 -27.46 -13.39
CA ASN A 295 7.22 -26.42 -14.44
C ASN A 295 7.45 -25.01 -13.88
N ASP A 296 7.81 -24.86 -12.60
CA ASP A 296 8.08 -23.55 -12.01
C ASP A 296 9.42 -23.00 -12.53
N SER A 297 9.41 -21.76 -13.02
CA SER A 297 10.60 -21.08 -13.53
C SER A 297 11.58 -20.79 -12.37
N GLU A 298 12.89 -20.75 -12.61
CA GLU A 298 13.85 -20.36 -11.57
C GLU A 298 14.16 -18.86 -11.69
N PHE A 299 14.08 -18.13 -10.57
CA PHE A 299 14.52 -16.73 -10.53
C PHE A 299 16.02 -16.67 -10.82
N PRO A 300 16.48 -15.78 -11.73
CA PRO A 300 17.89 -15.65 -12.04
C PRO A 300 18.67 -15.15 -10.81
N VAL A 301 19.94 -15.54 -10.69
CA VAL A 301 20.81 -15.06 -9.61
C VAL A 301 21.12 -13.58 -9.84
N ASP A 302 20.96 -12.74 -8.80
CA ASP A 302 21.02 -11.25 -8.81
C ASP A 302 22.38 -10.60 -9.20
N ASN A 303 23.21 -11.27 -10.00
CA ASN A 303 24.53 -10.79 -10.43
C ASN A 303 24.48 -9.93 -11.72
N GLY A 304 23.30 -9.51 -12.15
CA GLY A 304 23.09 -8.74 -13.39
C GLY A 304 23.29 -7.25 -13.22
N VAL A 305 24.48 -6.72 -13.52
CA VAL A 305 24.66 -5.26 -13.67
C VAL A 305 23.86 -4.81 -14.90
N ASN A 306 22.77 -4.07 -14.67
CA ASN A 306 21.87 -3.54 -15.70
C ASN A 306 22.66 -2.91 -16.87
N PRO A 307 22.59 -3.41 -18.12
CA PRO A 307 23.37 -2.88 -19.24
C PRO A 307 22.98 -1.45 -19.67
N GLN A 308 21.73 -1.02 -19.43
CA GLN A 308 21.25 0.31 -19.84
C GLN A 308 21.93 1.46 -19.08
N ILE A 309 22.53 1.15 -17.91
CA ILE A 309 23.43 2.04 -17.13
C ILE A 309 24.54 2.68 -17.97
N ASN A 310 24.97 2.02 -19.05
CA ASN A 310 26.02 2.52 -19.93
C ASN A 310 25.47 3.25 -21.16
N LEU A 311 24.26 2.93 -21.65
CA LEU A 311 23.60 3.75 -22.68
C LEU A 311 23.25 5.13 -22.12
N ALA A 312 22.73 5.20 -20.89
CA ALA A 312 22.48 6.44 -20.14
C ALA A 312 23.76 7.23 -19.76
N ARG A 313 24.95 6.79 -20.18
CA ARG A 313 26.21 7.56 -20.14
C ARG A 313 26.71 8.01 -21.51
N GLY A 314 26.23 7.40 -22.59
CA GLY A 314 26.60 7.72 -23.97
C GLY A 314 25.57 8.57 -24.70
N ALA A 315 24.30 8.47 -24.32
CA ALA A 315 23.20 9.24 -24.89
C ALA A 315 23.17 10.68 -24.34
N LEU A 316 24.02 11.52 -24.95
CA LEU A 316 23.98 12.99 -24.90
C LEU A 316 24.20 13.67 -23.53
N GLY A 317 24.36 14.99 -23.59
CA GLY A 317 24.48 15.85 -22.41
C GLY A 317 23.12 16.16 -21.76
N PRO A 318 23.10 16.73 -20.54
CA PRO A 318 21.87 16.94 -19.78
C PRO A 318 20.88 17.83 -20.55
N ILE A 319 19.76 17.24 -20.97
CA ILE A 319 18.66 17.88 -21.70
C ILE A 319 18.09 19.07 -20.91
N ALA A 320 18.12 18.99 -19.58
CA ALA A 320 17.80 20.09 -18.65
C ALA A 320 18.56 21.40 -18.93
N LYS A 321 19.77 21.38 -19.50
CA LYS A 321 20.60 22.60 -19.71
C LYS A 321 20.21 23.46 -20.92
N ALA A 322 19.28 23.01 -21.77
CA ALA A 322 19.03 23.64 -23.08
C ALA A 322 17.60 24.18 -23.30
N GLY A 323 16.85 24.48 -22.23
CA GLY A 323 15.62 25.28 -22.33
C GLY A 323 14.29 24.58 -22.03
N GLY A 324 14.34 23.39 -21.43
CA GLY A 324 13.18 22.62 -20.97
C GLY A 324 12.44 21.86 -22.08
N PHE A 325 11.79 20.76 -21.70
CA PHE A 325 11.00 19.92 -22.61
C PHE A 325 9.86 20.71 -23.26
N ARG A 326 9.66 20.52 -24.57
CA ARG A 326 8.58 21.17 -25.35
C ARG A 326 7.71 20.15 -26.03
N LEU A 327 6.43 20.49 -26.22
CA LEU A 327 5.50 19.65 -26.96
C LEU A 327 5.97 19.50 -28.41
N SER A 328 6.34 18.28 -28.81
CA SER A 328 6.80 17.96 -30.16
C SER A 328 5.70 17.34 -31.02
N GLY A 329 4.76 16.62 -30.40
CA GLY A 329 3.58 16.05 -31.06
C GLY A 329 2.48 15.68 -30.08
N SER A 330 1.25 15.62 -30.58
CA SER A 330 0.06 15.24 -29.82
C SER A 330 -0.93 14.51 -30.73
N PHE A 331 -1.44 13.35 -30.30
CA PHE A 331 -2.46 12.61 -31.04
C PHE A 331 -3.56 12.13 -30.09
N ASN A 332 -4.81 12.10 -30.58
CA ASN A 332 -5.94 11.58 -29.83
C ASN A 332 -5.91 10.05 -29.87
N ALA A 333 -5.77 9.40 -28.73
CA ALA A 333 -5.58 7.96 -28.67
C ALA A 333 -6.88 7.17 -28.42
N HIS A 334 -7.79 7.71 -27.61
CA HIS A 334 -8.93 6.97 -27.08
C HIS A 334 -10.21 7.82 -27.01
N THR A 335 -11.35 7.19 -26.72
CA THR A 335 -12.61 7.93 -26.45
C THR A 335 -12.75 8.33 -24.99
N HIS A 336 -11.93 7.76 -24.11
CA HIS A 336 -11.83 8.08 -22.69
C HIS A 336 -10.36 8.17 -22.25
N ALA A 337 -10.15 8.49 -20.97
CA ALA A 337 -8.84 8.80 -20.39
C ALA A 337 -7.77 7.73 -20.70
N VAL A 338 -6.53 8.18 -20.89
CA VAL A 338 -5.37 7.30 -21.05
C VAL A 338 -4.76 7.03 -19.67
N SER A 339 -5.04 5.85 -19.13
CA SER A 339 -4.68 5.41 -17.77
C SER A 339 -3.21 4.96 -17.68
N GLY A 340 -2.77 4.16 -18.65
CA GLY A 340 -1.46 3.50 -18.66
C GLY A 340 -0.70 3.68 -19.97
N LEU A 341 0.63 3.66 -19.85
CA LEU A 341 1.58 3.80 -20.96
C LEU A 341 2.80 2.89 -20.72
N SER A 342 3.24 2.19 -21.75
CA SER A 342 4.54 1.51 -21.79
C SER A 342 5.17 1.62 -23.18
N LEU A 343 6.49 1.73 -23.24
CA LEU A 343 7.27 1.82 -24.47
C LEU A 343 7.92 0.48 -24.81
N HIS A 344 7.88 0.10 -26.09
CA HIS A 344 8.45 -1.17 -26.55
C HIS A 344 9.99 -1.12 -26.49
N PRO A 345 10.68 -2.04 -25.77
CA PRO A 345 12.08 -1.88 -25.34
C PRO A 345 13.16 -1.89 -26.44
N ARG A 346 12.77 -1.98 -27.72
CA ARG A 346 13.67 -2.04 -28.90
C ARG A 346 13.16 -1.32 -30.16
N LYS A 347 12.03 -0.61 -30.10
CA LYS A 347 11.38 0.01 -31.28
C LYS A 347 10.59 1.25 -30.83
N GLN A 348 10.45 2.22 -31.71
CA GLN A 348 9.61 3.41 -31.48
C GLN A 348 8.11 3.07 -31.59
N ILE A 349 7.61 2.34 -30.59
CA ILE A 349 6.25 1.84 -30.48
C ILE A 349 5.77 2.05 -29.04
N LEU A 350 4.57 2.61 -28.90
CA LEU A 350 3.91 2.89 -27.62
C LEU A 350 2.67 2.00 -27.47
N ALA A 351 2.46 1.43 -26.29
CA ALA A 351 1.18 0.87 -25.88
C ALA A 351 0.43 1.88 -25.00
N THR A 352 -0.88 2.02 -25.22
CA THR A 352 -1.80 2.85 -24.44
C THR A 352 -2.89 1.97 -23.83
N ALA A 353 -3.16 2.15 -22.54
CA ALA A 353 -4.33 1.62 -21.84
C ALA A 353 -5.35 2.74 -21.60
N SER A 354 -6.64 2.40 -21.51
CA SER A 354 -7.71 3.38 -21.42
C SER A 354 -8.96 2.87 -20.72
N ASP A 355 -9.74 3.83 -20.21
CA ASP A 355 -11.08 3.61 -19.69
C ASP A 355 -12.09 3.19 -20.78
N ASP A 356 -11.75 3.31 -22.08
CA ASP A 356 -12.57 2.80 -23.20
C ASP A 356 -12.56 1.27 -23.36
N GLN A 357 -12.07 0.55 -22.36
CA GLN A 357 -11.94 -0.92 -22.28
C GLN A 357 -10.98 -1.53 -23.31
N THR A 358 -10.33 -0.71 -24.15
CA THR A 358 -9.35 -1.14 -25.14
C THR A 358 -7.93 -0.79 -24.73
N TRP A 359 -6.98 -1.55 -25.25
CA TRP A 359 -5.58 -1.12 -25.37
C TRP A 359 -5.24 -0.93 -26.85
N LYS A 360 -4.35 0.01 -27.15
CA LYS A 360 -3.94 0.33 -28.53
C LYS A 360 -2.43 0.46 -28.61
N ILE A 361 -1.89 0.21 -29.79
CA ILE A 361 -0.45 0.28 -30.08
C ILE A 361 -0.21 1.24 -31.24
N TRP A 362 0.77 2.13 -31.05
CA TRP A 362 1.01 3.30 -31.89
C TRP A 362 2.45 3.34 -32.38
N ALA A 363 2.64 3.80 -33.62
CA ALA A 363 3.96 4.17 -34.14
C ALA A 363 4.35 5.57 -33.65
N ILE A 364 5.54 5.69 -33.05
CA ILE A 364 6.15 6.98 -32.70
C ILE A 364 7.19 7.34 -33.77
N PRO A 365 7.28 8.62 -34.22
CA PRO A 365 6.46 9.77 -33.83
C PRO A 365 5.18 9.97 -34.67
N SER A 366 4.84 9.09 -35.62
CA SER A 366 3.77 9.37 -36.61
C SER A 366 2.35 9.39 -36.03
N GLY A 367 2.11 8.76 -34.87
CA GLY A 367 0.76 8.69 -34.27
C GLY A 367 -0.17 7.72 -35.02
N GLU A 368 0.38 6.79 -35.80
CA GLU A 368 -0.40 5.81 -36.57
C GLU A 368 -0.74 4.59 -35.71
N ILE A 369 -2.00 4.13 -35.76
CA ILE A 369 -2.45 2.92 -35.07
C ILE A 369 -1.89 1.68 -35.78
N ILE A 370 -1.14 0.86 -35.04
CA ILE A 370 -0.60 -0.43 -35.49
C ILE A 370 -1.58 -1.57 -35.16
N MET A 371 -2.15 -1.56 -33.95
CA MET A 371 -3.01 -2.62 -33.43
C MET A 371 -3.96 -2.08 -32.35
N THR A 372 -5.16 -2.65 -32.26
CA THR A 372 -6.14 -2.39 -31.21
C THR A 372 -6.57 -3.73 -30.60
N GLY A 373 -6.74 -3.80 -29.29
CA GLY A 373 -7.16 -5.00 -28.57
C GLY A 373 -8.39 -4.77 -27.71
N GLU A 374 -9.38 -5.64 -27.88
CA GLU A 374 -10.66 -5.67 -27.16
C GLU A 374 -10.79 -7.00 -26.42
N GLY A 375 -11.43 -7.01 -25.23
CA GLY A 375 -11.71 -8.25 -24.49
C GLY A 375 -11.50 -8.20 -22.97
N HIS A 376 -11.18 -7.04 -22.41
CA HIS A 376 -11.57 -6.69 -21.03
C HIS A 376 -13.05 -6.32 -20.99
N THR A 377 -13.69 -6.43 -19.82
CA THR A 377 -15.11 -6.06 -19.63
C THR A 377 -15.31 -4.77 -18.84
N ASP A 378 -14.23 -4.14 -18.41
CA ASP A 378 -14.20 -2.89 -17.66
C ASP A 378 -12.97 -2.06 -18.08
N TRP A 379 -12.81 -0.84 -17.55
CA TRP A 379 -11.66 0.04 -17.82
C TRP A 379 -10.30 -0.68 -17.66
N VAL A 380 -9.35 -0.39 -18.54
CA VAL A 380 -7.98 -0.92 -18.49
C VAL A 380 -7.12 0.05 -17.68
N SER A 381 -6.42 -0.42 -16.66
CA SER A 381 -5.75 0.43 -15.67
C SER A 381 -4.29 0.73 -15.98
N ASP A 382 -3.55 -0.27 -16.48
CA ASP A 382 -2.15 -0.14 -16.87
C ASP A 382 -1.81 -1.18 -17.94
N CYS A 383 -0.69 -0.98 -18.64
CA CYS A 383 -0.16 -1.94 -19.58
C CYS A 383 1.38 -1.95 -19.54
N ASP A 384 1.98 -3.13 -19.76
CA ASP A 384 3.44 -3.23 -19.81
C ASP A 384 3.92 -4.25 -20.87
N PHE A 385 5.03 -3.91 -21.55
CA PHE A 385 5.62 -4.72 -22.61
C PHE A 385 6.53 -5.81 -22.03
N HIS A 386 6.41 -7.02 -22.57
CA HIS A 386 7.38 -8.08 -22.35
C HIS A 386 8.80 -7.61 -22.77
N PRO A 387 9.89 -7.93 -22.04
CA PRO A 387 11.25 -7.43 -22.33
C PRO A 387 11.79 -7.80 -23.73
N ILE A 388 11.28 -8.88 -24.33
CA ILE A 388 11.58 -9.28 -25.73
C ILE A 388 10.78 -8.45 -26.77
N GLY A 389 9.64 -7.87 -26.39
CA GLY A 389 8.75 -7.09 -27.26
C GLY A 389 7.71 -7.91 -28.04
N SER A 390 7.55 -9.20 -27.71
CA SER A 390 6.61 -10.14 -28.37
C SER A 390 5.17 -10.05 -27.88
N SER A 391 4.96 -9.50 -26.68
CA SER A 391 3.70 -9.58 -25.95
C SER A 391 3.48 -8.37 -25.03
N LEU A 392 2.21 -8.13 -24.68
CA LEU A 392 1.75 -7.10 -23.75
C LEU A 392 1.04 -7.76 -22.56
N ALA A 393 1.24 -7.25 -21.35
CA ALA A 393 0.36 -7.49 -20.21
C ALA A 393 -0.58 -6.28 -20.04
N THR A 394 -1.85 -6.54 -19.69
CA THR A 394 -2.84 -5.50 -19.38
C THR A 394 -3.63 -5.85 -18.11
N THR A 395 -3.89 -4.85 -17.28
CA THR A 395 -4.68 -4.95 -16.04
C THR A 395 -5.98 -4.17 -16.16
N SER A 396 -7.01 -4.53 -15.40
CA SER A 396 -8.34 -3.91 -15.52
C SER A 396 -9.13 -3.89 -14.21
N GLY A 397 -10.14 -3.01 -14.16
CA GLY A 397 -11.23 -3.05 -13.20
C GLY A 397 -11.98 -4.39 -13.15
N ASP A 398 -11.97 -5.17 -14.25
CA ASP A 398 -12.63 -6.48 -14.37
C ASP A 398 -12.02 -7.61 -13.52
N THR A 399 -11.06 -7.28 -12.65
CA THR A 399 -10.28 -8.18 -11.77
C THR A 399 -9.30 -9.11 -12.52
N THR A 400 -9.28 -9.07 -13.85
CA THR A 400 -8.43 -9.95 -14.66
C THR A 400 -7.14 -9.29 -15.13
N VAL A 401 -6.14 -10.12 -15.39
CA VAL A 401 -4.87 -9.71 -16.01
C VAL A 401 -4.69 -10.52 -17.28
N LYS A 402 -4.58 -9.85 -18.42
CA LYS A 402 -4.53 -10.50 -19.73
C LYS A 402 -3.15 -10.35 -20.36
N ILE A 403 -2.73 -11.39 -21.08
CA ILE A 403 -1.49 -11.38 -21.85
C ILE A 403 -1.81 -11.61 -23.32
N TRP A 404 -1.34 -10.68 -24.14
CA TRP A 404 -1.61 -10.59 -25.57
C TRP A 404 -0.32 -10.87 -26.34
N ASP A 405 -0.42 -11.67 -27.40
CA ASP A 405 0.70 -12.04 -28.26
C ASP A 405 0.51 -11.42 -29.64
N PHE A 406 1.42 -10.54 -30.04
CA PHE A 406 1.31 -9.79 -31.30
C PHE A 406 1.45 -10.68 -32.54
N SER A 407 2.05 -11.87 -32.41
CA SER A 407 2.12 -12.85 -33.51
C SER A 407 0.79 -13.56 -33.77
N LYS A 408 -0.10 -13.58 -32.77
CA LYS A 408 -1.43 -14.20 -32.83
C LYS A 408 -2.56 -13.17 -32.87
N ALA A 409 -2.27 -11.91 -32.56
CA ALA A 409 -3.24 -10.82 -32.38
C ALA A 409 -4.40 -11.19 -31.43
N ALA A 410 -4.10 -11.94 -30.37
CA ALA A 410 -5.09 -12.53 -29.48
C ALA A 410 -4.62 -12.60 -28.02
N CYS A 411 -5.57 -12.63 -27.10
CA CYS A 411 -5.33 -12.96 -25.69
C CYS A 411 -4.93 -14.44 -25.58
N VAL A 412 -3.72 -14.70 -25.09
CA VAL A 412 -3.20 -16.07 -24.90
C VAL A 412 -3.50 -16.58 -23.49
N HIS A 413 -3.43 -15.70 -22.50
CA HIS A 413 -3.66 -16.01 -21.09
C HIS A 413 -4.52 -14.94 -20.43
N THR A 414 -5.43 -15.37 -19.55
CA THR A 414 -6.20 -14.49 -18.64
C THR A 414 -6.07 -15.08 -17.24
N PHE A 415 -5.48 -14.32 -16.31
CA PHE A 415 -5.44 -14.65 -14.90
C PHE A 415 -6.63 -14.04 -14.18
N THR A 416 -7.27 -14.82 -13.31
CA THR A 416 -8.46 -14.43 -12.52
C THR A 416 -8.24 -14.67 -11.03
N ASP A 417 -6.99 -14.55 -10.57
CA ASP A 417 -6.58 -14.89 -9.20
C ASP A 417 -6.79 -13.72 -8.22
N HIS A 418 -7.01 -12.50 -8.70
CA HIS A 418 -7.35 -11.33 -7.87
C HIS A 418 -8.85 -11.29 -7.53
N SER A 419 -9.19 -10.76 -6.36
CA SER A 419 -10.59 -10.66 -5.90
C SER A 419 -11.19 -9.25 -6.05
N ALA A 420 -10.45 -8.30 -6.60
CA ALA A 420 -10.87 -6.93 -6.85
C ALA A 420 -10.08 -6.34 -8.04
N ALA A 421 -10.38 -5.09 -8.42
CA ALA A 421 -9.71 -4.38 -9.52
C ALA A 421 -8.18 -4.46 -9.43
N VAL A 422 -7.52 -4.62 -10.56
CA VAL A 422 -6.05 -4.66 -10.67
C VAL A 422 -5.58 -3.31 -11.19
N TRP A 423 -4.69 -2.63 -10.46
CA TRP A 423 -4.30 -1.24 -10.72
C TRP A 423 -3.07 -1.09 -11.62
N SER A 424 -2.10 -1.99 -11.52
CA SER A 424 -0.85 -1.91 -12.29
C SER A 424 -0.21 -3.28 -12.48
N CYS A 425 0.64 -3.39 -13.49
CA CYS A 425 1.49 -4.55 -13.76
C CYS A 425 2.90 -4.15 -14.17
N SER A 426 3.88 -5.02 -13.89
CA SER A 426 5.28 -4.84 -14.28
C SER A 426 5.91 -6.18 -14.64
N TRP A 427 6.58 -6.22 -15.78
CA TRP A 427 7.35 -7.39 -16.23
C TRP A 427 8.69 -7.52 -15.49
N HIS A 428 9.08 -8.76 -15.19
CA HIS A 428 10.46 -9.05 -14.83
C HIS A 428 11.33 -9.14 -16.08
N ASN A 429 12.56 -8.61 -16.03
CA ASN A 429 13.46 -8.51 -17.18
C ASN A 429 13.85 -9.85 -17.84
N CYS A 430 13.62 -11.00 -17.18
CA CYS A 430 13.82 -12.33 -17.77
C CYS A 430 12.69 -12.71 -18.76
N GLY A 431 11.47 -12.20 -18.55
CA GLY A 431 10.27 -12.55 -19.33
C GLY A 431 9.42 -13.69 -18.73
N ASP A 432 9.92 -14.46 -17.76
CA ASP A 432 9.17 -15.58 -17.17
C ASP A 432 8.19 -15.18 -16.05
N PHE A 433 8.32 -13.97 -15.49
CA PHE A 433 7.53 -13.49 -14.36
C PHE A 433 6.84 -12.15 -14.64
N LEU A 434 5.62 -12.02 -14.15
CA LEU A 434 4.79 -10.80 -14.20
C LEU A 434 4.32 -10.48 -12.78
N ALA A 435 4.50 -9.24 -12.32
CA ALA A 435 3.97 -8.76 -11.05
C ALA A 435 2.76 -7.85 -11.26
N THR A 436 1.78 -7.91 -10.36
CA THR A 436 0.51 -7.19 -10.44
C THR A 436 0.09 -6.64 -9.08
N SER A 437 -0.56 -5.48 -9.03
CA SER A 437 -1.06 -4.86 -7.79
C SER A 437 -2.58 -4.65 -7.85
N SER A 438 -3.28 -4.88 -6.74
CA SER A 438 -4.75 -4.86 -6.72
C SER A 438 -5.34 -4.16 -5.50
N MET A 439 -6.59 -3.73 -5.66
CA MET A 439 -7.49 -3.32 -4.59
C MET A 439 -7.86 -4.46 -3.62
N ASP A 440 -7.38 -5.70 -3.83
CA ASP A 440 -7.49 -6.81 -2.86
C ASP A 440 -6.42 -6.78 -1.73
N ASN A 441 -5.77 -5.62 -1.55
CA ASN A 441 -4.67 -5.34 -0.61
C ASN A 441 -3.47 -6.28 -0.77
N SER A 442 -3.33 -6.93 -1.93
CA SER A 442 -2.19 -7.77 -2.27
C SER A 442 -1.57 -7.40 -3.61
N ALA A 443 -0.26 -7.63 -3.70
CA ALA A 443 0.42 -7.77 -4.98
C ALA A 443 0.67 -9.26 -5.25
N LYS A 444 0.68 -9.67 -6.52
CA LYS A 444 0.87 -11.07 -6.92
C LYS A 444 1.99 -11.17 -7.93
N VAL A 445 2.77 -12.24 -7.81
CA VAL A 445 3.80 -12.61 -8.79
C VAL A 445 3.35 -13.86 -9.50
N PHE A 446 3.10 -13.74 -10.79
CA PHE A 446 2.75 -14.83 -11.69
C PHE A 446 4.01 -15.38 -12.36
N ASP A 447 4.03 -16.70 -12.56
CA ASP A 447 5.02 -17.43 -13.33
C ASP A 447 4.34 -17.99 -14.58
N LEU A 448 4.92 -17.72 -15.75
CA LEU A 448 4.24 -17.85 -17.05
C LEU A 448 4.44 -19.20 -17.70
N ASN A 449 5.53 -19.91 -17.39
CA ASN A 449 5.74 -21.29 -17.83
C ASN A 449 4.87 -22.28 -17.04
N SER A 450 4.49 -21.91 -15.81
CA SER A 450 3.54 -22.67 -14.97
C SER A 450 2.09 -22.14 -15.03
N LEU A 451 1.88 -20.91 -15.51
CA LEU A 451 0.62 -20.15 -15.55
C LEU A 451 -0.08 -20.06 -14.17
N ARG A 452 0.69 -19.72 -13.13
CA ARG A 452 0.21 -19.71 -11.73
C ARG A 452 0.69 -18.49 -10.96
N CYS A 453 -0.13 -18.03 -10.01
CA CYS A 453 0.37 -17.17 -8.93
C CYS A 453 1.36 -17.96 -8.07
N ARG A 454 2.63 -17.53 -8.07
CA ARG A 454 3.74 -18.13 -7.33
C ARG A 454 3.86 -17.55 -5.92
N HIS A 455 3.69 -16.24 -5.78
CA HIS A 455 3.71 -15.53 -4.51
C HIS A 455 2.55 -14.54 -4.41
N THR A 456 1.85 -14.53 -3.27
CA THR A 456 0.88 -13.49 -2.90
C THR A 456 1.54 -12.62 -1.82
N LEU A 457 1.98 -11.43 -2.22
CA LEU A 457 2.62 -10.46 -1.34
C LEU A 457 1.53 -9.80 -0.48
N ARG A 458 1.55 -10.08 0.82
CA ARG A 458 0.57 -9.61 1.80
C ARG A 458 1.30 -8.90 2.94
N GLY A 459 0.95 -7.64 3.18
CA GLY A 459 1.59 -6.80 4.19
C GLY A 459 1.04 -5.38 4.19
N HIS A 460 0.62 -4.88 3.03
CA HIS A 460 -0.18 -3.67 2.94
C HIS A 460 -1.56 -3.85 3.58
N THR A 461 -2.09 -2.78 4.21
CA THR A 461 -3.39 -2.81 4.90
C THR A 461 -4.56 -2.29 4.05
N ASP A 462 -4.26 -1.65 2.92
CA ASP A 462 -5.21 -1.02 2.00
C ASP A 462 -4.78 -1.29 0.53
N SER A 463 -5.50 -0.74 -0.45
CA SER A 463 -5.28 -1.04 -1.88
C SER A 463 -3.81 -0.89 -2.31
N VAL A 464 -3.28 -1.87 -3.06
CA VAL A 464 -1.95 -1.75 -3.64
C VAL A 464 -2.10 -1.11 -5.02
N ASN A 465 -1.69 0.15 -5.11
CA ASN A 465 -1.93 0.99 -6.28
C ASN A 465 -0.91 0.70 -7.39
N THR A 466 0.36 0.48 -7.05
CA THR A 466 1.39 0.17 -8.05
C THR A 466 2.34 -0.94 -7.63
N VAL A 467 2.95 -1.57 -8.64
CA VAL A 467 4.04 -2.54 -8.48
C VAL A 467 5.09 -2.33 -9.58
N GLN A 468 6.37 -2.40 -9.23
CA GLN A 468 7.47 -2.33 -10.20
C GLN A 468 8.59 -3.30 -9.81
N PHE A 469 9.10 -4.09 -10.78
CA PHE A 469 10.38 -4.79 -10.62
C PHE A 469 11.54 -3.78 -10.74
N PHE A 470 12.58 -3.90 -9.91
CA PHE A 470 13.83 -3.18 -10.13
C PHE A 470 14.61 -3.85 -11.30
N PRO A 471 14.90 -3.14 -12.40
CA PRO A 471 15.48 -3.75 -13.61
C PRO A 471 16.74 -4.58 -13.38
N TYR A 472 16.72 -5.81 -13.91
CA TYR A 472 17.77 -6.83 -13.80
C TYR A 472 18.02 -7.41 -12.39
N SER A 473 17.05 -7.27 -11.49
CA SER A 473 17.04 -7.91 -10.16
C SER A 473 15.70 -8.57 -9.85
N ASN A 474 15.69 -9.42 -8.82
CA ASN A 474 14.46 -10.01 -8.27
C ASN A 474 13.71 -9.10 -7.28
N THR A 475 14.14 -7.84 -7.09
CA THR A 475 13.53 -6.93 -6.11
C THR A 475 12.24 -6.32 -6.67
N LEU A 476 11.19 -6.32 -5.86
CA LEU A 476 9.89 -5.71 -6.17
C LEU A 476 9.62 -4.52 -5.25
N LEU A 477 9.02 -3.48 -5.80
CA LEU A 477 8.49 -2.31 -5.11
C LEU A 477 6.97 -2.31 -5.21
N THR A 478 6.27 -1.99 -4.13
CA THR A 478 4.82 -1.73 -4.14
C THR A 478 4.48 -0.44 -3.39
N SER A 479 3.47 0.30 -3.85
CA SER A 479 2.91 1.46 -3.14
C SER A 479 1.42 1.25 -2.87
N SER A 480 0.93 1.76 -1.74
CA SER A 480 -0.45 1.53 -1.29
C SER A 480 -1.15 2.80 -0.79
N ALA A 481 -2.48 2.76 -0.82
CA ALA A 481 -3.33 3.71 -0.11
C ALA A 481 -3.07 3.74 1.41
N ASP A 482 -2.44 2.71 1.99
CA ASP A 482 -2.05 2.63 3.41
C ASP A 482 -0.91 3.58 3.84
N LYS A 483 -0.49 4.47 2.93
CA LYS A 483 0.54 5.51 3.15
C LYS A 483 1.96 4.96 3.27
N THR A 484 2.17 3.69 2.88
CA THR A 484 3.49 3.06 2.85
C THR A 484 3.93 2.68 1.44
N VAL A 485 5.24 2.57 1.30
CA VAL A 485 5.90 1.96 0.14
C VAL A 485 6.72 0.79 0.66
N SER A 486 6.65 -0.38 0.04
CA SER A 486 7.34 -1.58 0.55
C SER A 486 8.17 -2.28 -0.53
N LEU A 487 9.28 -2.87 -0.07
CA LEU A 487 10.21 -3.65 -0.89
C LEU A 487 10.06 -5.13 -0.57
N TRP A 488 10.15 -5.97 -1.60
CA TRP A 488 9.98 -7.42 -1.49
C TRP A 488 11.09 -8.15 -2.25
N ASP A 489 11.58 -9.26 -1.67
CA ASP A 489 12.37 -10.25 -2.41
C ASP A 489 11.40 -11.14 -3.21
N GLY A 490 11.36 -10.97 -4.53
CA GLY A 490 10.48 -11.75 -5.42
C GLY A 490 10.74 -13.25 -5.38
N ARG A 491 11.95 -13.69 -5.00
CA ARG A 491 12.36 -15.10 -4.90
C ARG A 491 11.80 -15.80 -3.65
N THR A 492 11.53 -15.06 -2.57
CA THR A 492 10.91 -15.61 -1.35
C THR A 492 9.48 -15.16 -1.13
N GLY A 493 9.04 -14.07 -1.77
CA GLY A 493 7.76 -13.42 -1.53
C GLY A 493 7.67 -12.72 -0.16
N LEU A 494 8.82 -12.35 0.42
CA LEU A 494 8.90 -11.72 1.75
C LEU A 494 9.18 -10.22 1.62
N CYS A 495 8.57 -9.43 2.49
CA CYS A 495 8.88 -8.00 2.59
C CYS A 495 10.27 -7.82 3.22
N ALA A 496 11.14 -7.08 2.53
CA ALA A 496 12.49 -6.76 2.97
C ALA A 496 12.54 -5.46 3.79
N GLN A 497 11.77 -4.43 3.39
CA GLN A 497 11.67 -3.15 4.07
C GLN A 497 10.30 -2.49 3.81
N THR A 498 9.82 -1.70 4.78
CA THR A 498 8.67 -0.80 4.65
C THR A 498 9.09 0.64 4.92
N PHE A 499 8.82 1.54 3.99
CA PHE A 499 9.07 2.98 4.12
C PHE A 499 7.83 3.67 4.69
N TYR A 500 8.02 4.38 5.81
CA TYR A 500 6.98 5.14 6.50
C TYR A 500 7.28 6.64 6.45
N GLY A 501 6.22 7.45 6.28
CA GLY A 501 6.32 8.91 6.44
C GLY A 501 5.48 9.72 5.47
N HIS A 502 4.82 9.10 4.50
CA HIS A 502 3.75 9.76 3.74
C HIS A 502 2.51 9.96 4.62
N MET A 503 1.70 10.96 4.28
CA MET A 503 0.56 11.39 5.09
C MET A 503 -0.78 11.04 4.44
N HIS A 504 -0.76 10.73 3.15
CA HIS A 504 -1.92 10.36 2.35
C HIS A 504 -1.64 9.08 1.54
N SER A 505 -2.61 8.64 0.74
CA SER A 505 -2.49 7.46 -0.11
C SER A 505 -1.36 7.65 -1.13
N VAL A 506 -0.47 6.66 -1.25
CA VAL A 506 0.62 6.70 -2.23
C VAL A 506 0.10 6.19 -3.57
N ASN A 507 0.00 7.09 -4.54
CA ASN A 507 -0.55 6.78 -5.86
C ASN A 507 0.42 5.93 -6.68
N HIS A 508 1.70 6.30 -6.72
CA HIS A 508 2.73 5.59 -7.48
C HIS A 508 4.11 5.66 -6.79
N ALA A 509 4.92 4.61 -6.96
CA ALA A 509 6.33 4.60 -6.59
C ALA A 509 7.18 3.94 -7.69
N THR A 510 8.42 4.37 -7.84
CA THR A 510 9.32 3.89 -8.90
C THR A 510 10.79 3.91 -8.52
N PHE A 511 11.58 3.02 -9.13
CA PHE A 511 13.03 2.98 -8.99
C PHE A 511 13.77 3.90 -9.98
N ASN A 512 14.85 4.50 -9.49
CA ASN A 512 15.97 4.96 -10.32
C ASN A 512 16.60 3.76 -11.07
N LEU A 513 17.01 3.94 -12.33
CA LEU A 513 17.68 2.94 -13.17
C LEU A 513 18.94 2.29 -12.52
N ARG A 514 19.51 2.95 -11.50
CA ARG A 514 20.65 2.50 -10.66
C ARG A 514 20.27 1.66 -9.45
N GLY A 515 19.02 1.67 -9.00
CA GLY A 515 18.55 0.96 -7.80
C GLY A 515 19.01 1.56 -6.46
N SER A 516 19.65 2.74 -6.46
CA SER A 516 20.07 3.41 -5.22
C SER A 516 18.95 4.24 -4.58
N THR A 517 17.99 4.73 -5.37
CA THR A 517 16.93 5.63 -4.91
C THR A 517 15.56 5.22 -5.44
N ILE A 518 14.53 5.44 -4.62
CA ILE A 518 13.10 5.30 -4.96
C ILE A 518 12.46 6.68 -4.92
N ALA A 519 11.58 6.98 -5.88
CA ALA A 519 10.66 8.11 -5.80
C ALA A 519 9.23 7.61 -5.57
N SER A 520 8.40 8.39 -4.88
CA SER A 520 7.02 8.03 -4.53
C SER A 520 6.14 9.26 -4.35
N CYS A 521 4.87 9.22 -4.75
CA CYS A 521 3.98 10.38 -4.75
C CYS A 521 2.63 10.13 -4.06
N ASP A 522 2.19 11.11 -3.28
CA ASP A 522 0.90 11.12 -2.58
C ASP A 522 -0.23 11.73 -3.44
N ALA A 523 -1.47 11.37 -3.13
CA ALA A 523 -2.69 12.00 -3.65
C ALA A 523 -2.86 13.51 -3.30
N TYR A 524 -1.89 14.10 -2.59
CA TYR A 524 -1.80 15.54 -2.27
C TYR A 524 -0.52 16.18 -2.83
N GLY A 525 0.10 15.60 -3.87
CA GLY A 525 1.22 16.21 -4.60
C GLY A 525 2.57 16.20 -3.88
N VAL A 526 2.63 15.68 -2.65
CA VAL A 526 3.90 15.46 -1.95
C VAL A 526 4.66 14.32 -2.62
N VAL A 527 5.90 14.58 -3.03
CA VAL A 527 6.82 13.57 -3.56
C VAL A 527 7.96 13.34 -2.58
N LYS A 528 8.30 12.08 -2.32
CA LYS A 528 9.42 11.70 -1.44
C LYS A 528 10.41 10.78 -2.14
N LEU A 529 11.68 11.05 -1.85
CA LEU A 529 12.83 10.28 -2.30
C LEU A 529 13.38 9.48 -1.13
N TRP A 530 13.66 8.20 -1.35
CA TRP A 530 14.18 7.25 -0.36
C TRP A 530 15.47 6.61 -0.88
N ASP A 531 16.40 6.25 0.00
CA ASP A 531 17.54 5.40 -0.34
C ASP A 531 17.14 3.95 -0.08
N VAL A 532 17.41 3.02 -1.00
CA VAL A 532 17.06 1.59 -0.83
C VAL A 532 17.74 0.96 0.41
N ARG A 533 18.75 1.63 0.98
CA ARG A 533 19.50 1.21 2.17
C ARG A 533 19.08 1.94 3.46
N SER A 534 18.22 2.96 3.38
CA SER A 534 17.78 3.77 4.53
C SER A 534 16.28 4.00 4.51
N VAL A 535 15.60 3.52 5.56
CA VAL A 535 14.15 3.68 5.74
C VAL A 535 13.71 5.14 5.89
N ALA A 536 14.62 6.05 6.24
CA ALA A 536 14.34 7.49 6.29
C ALA A 536 14.34 8.14 4.89
N PRO A 537 13.42 9.08 4.60
CA PRO A 537 13.39 9.80 3.34
C PRO A 537 14.60 10.75 3.22
N ILE A 538 15.24 10.76 2.06
CA ILE A 538 16.35 11.66 1.71
C ILE A 538 15.83 13.10 1.57
N ALA A 539 14.70 13.25 0.87
CA ALA A 539 14.09 14.52 0.55
C ALA A 539 12.57 14.36 0.40
N SER A 540 11.85 15.43 0.72
CA SER A 540 10.42 15.58 0.46
C SER A 540 10.16 16.95 -0.14
N PHE A 541 9.51 17.00 -1.30
CA PHE A 541 9.11 18.24 -1.95
C PHE A 541 7.63 18.23 -2.26
N ASP A 542 6.99 19.38 -2.12
CA ASP A 542 5.59 19.60 -2.46
C ASP A 542 5.51 20.07 -3.91
N VAL A 543 4.78 19.33 -4.74
CA VAL A 543 4.59 19.62 -6.17
C VAL A 543 3.36 20.49 -6.40
N GLY A 544 2.48 20.63 -5.40
CA GLY A 544 1.23 21.40 -5.44
C GLY A 544 0.10 20.69 -4.67
N PRO A 545 -1.01 21.38 -4.37
CA PRO A 545 -2.08 20.91 -3.47
C PRO A 545 -3.00 19.83 -4.06
N GLN A 546 -2.52 19.08 -5.05
CA GLN A 546 -3.29 18.32 -6.04
C GLN A 546 -2.60 17.00 -6.36
N ALA A 547 -3.37 16.01 -6.80
CA ALA A 547 -2.91 14.62 -6.86
C ALA A 547 -1.75 14.42 -7.84
N ALA A 548 -0.65 13.84 -7.36
CA ALA A 548 0.42 13.34 -8.21
C ALA A 548 0.13 11.87 -8.55
N ASN A 549 -0.09 11.56 -9.83
CA ASN A 549 -0.69 10.30 -10.28
C ASN A 549 0.36 9.23 -10.63
N LYS A 550 1.37 9.60 -11.43
CA LYS A 550 2.45 8.71 -11.89
C LYS A 550 3.79 9.46 -11.87
N LEU A 551 4.87 8.72 -11.60
CA LEU A 551 6.25 9.23 -11.53
C LEU A 551 7.14 8.51 -12.53
N ALA A 552 8.07 9.23 -13.14
CA ALA A 552 9.13 8.65 -13.96
C ALA A 552 10.50 9.29 -13.65
N PHE A 553 11.54 8.46 -13.57
CA PHE A 553 12.94 8.92 -13.59
C PHE A 553 13.43 9.03 -15.04
N ASP A 554 14.17 10.10 -15.34
CA ASP A 554 15.04 10.16 -16.51
C ASP A 554 16.11 9.04 -16.41
N PRO A 555 16.41 8.28 -17.48
CA PRO A 555 17.51 7.30 -17.52
C PRO A 555 18.87 7.81 -17.01
N SER A 556 19.17 9.10 -17.18
CA SER A 556 20.38 9.75 -16.67
C SER A 556 20.40 9.90 -15.13
N ASN A 557 19.24 9.81 -14.49
CA ASN A 557 18.98 10.13 -13.09
C ASN A 557 19.44 11.56 -12.71
N THR A 558 19.19 12.54 -13.58
CA THR A 558 19.28 13.97 -13.23
C THR A 558 17.91 14.61 -12.95
N VAL A 559 16.84 14.05 -13.52
CA VAL A 559 15.48 14.62 -13.50
C VAL A 559 14.43 13.58 -13.10
N ILE A 560 13.37 14.05 -12.43
CA ILE A 560 12.12 13.30 -12.18
C ILE A 560 10.96 14.06 -12.81
N ALA A 561 10.09 13.36 -13.53
CA ALA A 561 8.81 13.90 -14.00
C ALA A 561 7.65 13.39 -13.12
N VAL A 562 6.72 14.30 -12.83
CA VAL A 562 5.54 14.07 -11.98
C VAL A 562 4.29 14.44 -12.77
N ALA A 563 3.37 13.50 -12.91
CA ALA A 563 2.05 13.72 -13.50
C ALA A 563 1.12 14.33 -12.45
N SER A 564 0.59 15.55 -12.65
CA SER A 564 -0.37 16.18 -11.73
C SER A 564 -1.79 16.19 -12.31
N SER A 565 -2.80 16.14 -11.43
CA SER A 565 -4.17 16.52 -11.76
C SER A 565 -4.32 18.00 -12.16
N ASP A 566 -3.33 18.85 -11.90
CA ASP A 566 -3.24 20.26 -12.35
C ASP A 566 -3.01 20.44 -13.88
N SER A 567 -3.40 19.47 -14.72
CA SER A 567 -3.11 19.35 -16.17
C SER A 567 -1.66 19.63 -16.61
N THR A 568 -0.72 19.59 -15.66
CA THR A 568 0.68 19.99 -15.81
C THR A 568 1.60 18.85 -15.43
N ILE A 569 2.67 18.71 -16.22
CA ILE A 569 3.80 17.85 -15.90
C ILE A 569 4.80 18.68 -15.11
N LYS A 570 5.16 18.25 -13.91
CA LYS A 570 6.09 19.00 -13.06
C LYS A 570 7.40 18.23 -12.98
N ILE A 571 8.49 18.93 -13.27
CA ILE A 571 9.79 18.36 -13.61
C ILE A 571 10.80 18.88 -12.57
N TYR A 572 11.32 17.96 -11.78
CA TYR A 572 12.22 18.22 -10.66
C TYR A 572 13.66 17.83 -11.00
N GLU A 573 14.58 18.80 -10.98
CA GLU A 573 16.01 18.54 -11.16
C GLU A 573 16.68 18.19 -9.83
N LEU A 574 17.18 16.95 -9.73
CA LEU A 574 17.77 16.39 -8.51
C LEU A 574 19.03 17.12 -8.01
N ALA A 575 19.73 17.82 -8.91
CA ALA A 575 20.98 18.51 -8.60
C ALA A 575 20.80 19.94 -8.07
N THR A 576 19.68 20.60 -8.42
CA THR A 576 19.40 22.01 -8.06
C THR A 576 18.21 22.16 -7.13
N GLY A 577 17.34 21.15 -7.05
CA GLY A 577 16.06 21.22 -6.36
C GLY A 577 15.00 22.06 -7.10
N LEU A 578 15.27 22.49 -8.35
CA LEU A 578 14.35 23.31 -9.12
C LEU A 578 13.16 22.48 -9.60
N ILE A 579 11.95 22.97 -9.30
CA ILE A 579 10.70 22.50 -9.92
C ILE A 579 10.39 23.42 -11.11
N THR A 580 10.25 22.84 -12.29
CA THR A 580 9.70 23.50 -13.48
C THR A 580 8.37 22.86 -13.86
N ALA A 581 7.43 23.63 -14.40
CA ALA A 581 6.13 23.13 -14.81
C ALA A 581 5.96 23.25 -16.33
N VAL A 582 5.62 22.14 -16.97
CA VAL A 582 5.31 22.03 -18.39
C VAL A 582 3.81 21.84 -18.55
N ALA A 583 3.15 22.83 -19.13
CA ALA A 583 1.71 22.82 -19.39
C ALA A 583 1.41 22.37 -20.83
N GLY A 584 0.27 21.72 -21.05
CA GLY A 584 -0.22 21.43 -22.40
C GLY A 584 -1.29 20.35 -22.51
N HIS A 585 -1.54 19.56 -21.47
CA HIS A 585 -2.82 18.84 -21.35
C HIS A 585 -3.94 19.82 -20.99
N GLU A 586 -5.17 19.52 -21.43
CA GLU A 586 -6.35 20.31 -21.07
C GLU A 586 -6.95 19.89 -19.73
N ASP A 587 -6.70 18.64 -19.33
CA ASP A 587 -7.19 18.00 -18.09
C ASP A 587 -6.07 17.18 -17.41
N ALA A 588 -6.35 16.55 -16.27
CA ALA A 588 -5.41 15.81 -15.43
C ALA A 588 -4.47 14.86 -16.21
N VAL A 589 -3.16 14.94 -15.91
CA VAL A 589 -2.17 14.01 -16.45
C VAL A 589 -2.18 12.76 -15.58
N GLN A 590 -2.51 11.61 -16.17
CA GLN A 590 -2.63 10.34 -15.44
C GLN A 590 -1.30 9.59 -15.44
N CYS A 591 -0.62 9.54 -16.59
CA CYS A 591 0.55 8.70 -16.82
C CYS A 591 1.67 9.46 -17.56
N ILE A 592 2.92 9.14 -17.20
CA ILE A 592 4.15 9.65 -17.83
C ILE A 592 5.16 8.51 -17.95
N TYR A 593 5.93 8.51 -19.03
CA TYR A 593 7.05 7.61 -19.26
C TYR A 593 8.21 8.34 -19.98
N PHE A 594 9.47 8.02 -19.64
CA PHE A 594 10.65 8.50 -20.38
C PHE A 594 11.14 7.42 -21.35
N ASP A 595 11.55 7.81 -22.56
CA ASP A 595 12.20 6.86 -23.47
C ASP A 595 13.51 6.32 -22.86
N PRO A 596 13.85 5.03 -23.00
CA PRO A 596 15.09 4.46 -22.46
C PRO A 596 16.40 5.10 -22.95
N SER A 597 16.38 5.85 -24.07
CA SER A 597 17.50 6.67 -24.54
C SER A 597 17.61 8.03 -23.85
N GLY A 598 16.51 8.52 -23.26
CA GLY A 598 16.35 9.88 -22.74
C GLY A 598 15.93 10.93 -23.77
N GLU A 599 15.87 10.61 -25.07
CA GLU A 599 15.62 11.61 -26.14
C GLU A 599 14.26 12.32 -26.05
N PHE A 600 13.24 11.68 -25.47
CA PHE A 600 11.91 12.27 -25.29
C PHE A 600 11.16 11.65 -24.10
N MET A 601 10.08 12.33 -23.70
CA MET A 601 9.11 11.91 -22.69
C MET A 601 7.73 11.76 -23.35
N VAL A 602 6.90 10.84 -22.87
CA VAL A 602 5.51 10.64 -23.30
C VAL A 602 4.58 10.78 -22.11
N SER A 603 3.41 11.41 -22.31
CA SER A 603 2.37 11.54 -21.29
C SER A 603 0.98 11.27 -21.83
N GLY A 604 0.11 10.74 -20.97
CA GLY A 604 -1.31 10.51 -21.24
C GLY A 604 -2.17 11.20 -20.18
N GLY A 605 -3.28 11.80 -20.61
CA GLY A 605 -4.21 12.51 -19.74
C GLY A 605 -5.64 11.99 -19.85
N SER A 606 -6.49 12.52 -18.98
CA SER A 606 -7.95 12.36 -19.09
C SER A 606 -8.58 13.20 -20.19
N ASP A 607 -7.79 14.04 -20.88
CA ASP A 607 -8.17 14.67 -22.15
C ASP A 607 -8.06 13.75 -23.37
N ASN A 608 -7.90 12.43 -23.17
CA ASN A 608 -7.75 11.36 -24.19
C ASN A 608 -6.50 11.44 -25.10
N PHE A 609 -5.76 12.55 -25.03
CA PHE A 609 -4.58 12.79 -25.84
C PHE A 609 -3.32 12.17 -25.23
N VAL A 610 -2.51 11.58 -26.10
CA VAL A 610 -1.10 11.29 -25.81
C VAL A 610 -0.25 12.44 -26.36
N ARG A 611 0.69 12.92 -25.55
CA ARG A 611 1.63 13.99 -25.90
C ARG A 611 3.07 13.50 -25.79
N ILE A 612 3.90 13.93 -26.74
CA ILE A 612 5.32 13.63 -26.82
C ILE A 612 6.09 14.93 -26.60
N TRP A 613 7.13 14.88 -25.77
CA TRP A 613 7.89 16.04 -25.33
C TRP A 613 9.39 15.84 -25.55
N SER A 614 10.05 16.84 -26.12
CA SER A 614 11.50 16.89 -26.43
C SER A 614 12.08 18.25 -26.10
#